data_AF-A0A969US99-F1
#
_entry.id   AF-A0A969US99-F1
#
_cell.length_a   1.000
_cell.length_b   1.000
_cell.length_c   1.000
_cell.angle_alpha   90.00
_cell.angle_beta   90.00
_cell.angle_gamma   90.00
#
_symmetry.space_group_name_H-M   'P 1'
#
loop_
_entity.id
_entity.type
_entity.pdbx_description
1 polymer ?
#
loop_
_entity_poly.entity_id
_entity_poly.type
_entity_poly.pdbx_seq_one_letter_code
_entity_poly.pdbx_strand_id
1 'polypeptide(L)'
;MGLGYVGFALTWVPFLRRSLFAPFHESLLADAGLDNFKPEAYFENSNVKNSNSGDIKPIREAIPGFKGQIVLEGASGLGKTMFLRHLCQQSKRVVVYLPATKCADGVIEAIQKKLHGEKIQDPKFLQNLIYSGAIAICIDGLNEVSADTRAKIVEFTENYFKGDIILATQPMEWIHPATAKKYVMQPLGRSHIQDFLLSRKTLIPEYATVRGEAYEQSCSRYLEQILNEQQTLEELEAAQRILSNPMDLTVIASMLAADKQPDLLRLQEQQYKVMTEEYQEKHLGQEFPLDSFRKQSTRCDLRMRLLCQKHSF
;
A
#
# COMPACT_ATOMS: atom_id res chain seq x y z
N MET A 1 23.60 22.52 -31.40
CA MET A 1 23.56 21.14 -31.95
C MET A 1 24.10 20.19 -30.90
N GLY A 2 23.27 19.62 -30.04
CA GLY A 2 23.74 18.64 -29.06
C GLY A 2 22.77 18.50 -27.91
N LEU A 3 22.13 17.32 -27.80
CA LEU A 3 21.38 16.73 -26.67
C LEU A 3 20.23 15.81 -27.16
N GLY A 4 19.76 15.96 -28.39
CA GLY A 4 18.70 15.11 -28.95
C GLY A 4 19.08 13.62 -29.03
N TYR A 5 20.34 13.33 -29.37
CA TYR A 5 20.85 11.96 -29.42
C TYR A 5 21.00 11.32 -28.03
N VAL A 6 21.25 12.11 -26.98
CA VAL A 6 21.35 11.60 -25.60
C VAL A 6 19.98 11.21 -25.08
N GLY A 7 18.98 12.07 -25.29
CA GLY A 7 17.58 11.73 -24.98
C GLY A 7 17.14 10.48 -25.73
N PHE A 8 17.42 10.41 -27.03
CA PHE A 8 17.13 9.22 -27.85
C PHE A 8 17.84 7.97 -27.33
N ALA A 9 19.16 8.02 -27.07
CA ALA A 9 19.91 6.88 -26.55
C ALA A 9 19.39 6.41 -25.18
N LEU A 10 19.00 7.32 -24.29
CA LEU A 10 18.44 6.99 -22.98
C LEU A 10 17.03 6.41 -23.06
N THR A 11 16.24 6.81 -24.06
CA THR A 11 14.94 6.20 -24.34
C THR A 11 15.09 4.77 -24.85
N TRP A 12 16.03 4.51 -25.75
CA TRP A 12 16.14 3.21 -26.46
C TRP A 12 17.14 2.23 -25.84
N VAL A 13 18.03 2.67 -24.95
CA VAL A 13 19.05 1.83 -24.31
C VAL A 13 18.83 1.77 -22.80
N PRO A 14 18.16 0.71 -22.29
CA PRO A 14 17.83 0.57 -20.86
C PRO A 14 19.06 0.63 -19.94
N PHE A 15 20.22 0.17 -20.42
CA PHE A 15 21.47 0.19 -19.66
C PHE A 15 21.94 1.62 -19.35
N LEU A 16 21.96 2.51 -20.35
CA LEU A 16 22.40 3.90 -20.17
C LEU A 16 21.50 4.63 -19.18
N ARG A 17 20.19 4.39 -19.27
CA ARG A 17 19.22 4.94 -18.33
C ARG A 17 19.44 4.45 -16.90
N ARG A 18 19.65 3.14 -16.70
CA ARG A 18 19.93 2.59 -15.37
C ARG A 18 21.23 3.17 -14.81
N SER A 19 22.26 3.30 -15.62
CA SER A 19 23.52 3.91 -15.21
C SER A 19 23.35 5.39 -14.83
N LEU A 20 22.54 6.15 -15.58
CA LEU A 20 22.27 7.56 -15.30
C LEU A 20 21.55 7.75 -13.96
N PHE A 21 20.56 6.90 -13.66
CA PHE A 21 19.75 7.00 -12.45
C PHE A 21 20.27 6.17 -11.28
N ALA A 22 21.31 5.36 -11.46
CA ALA A 22 21.90 4.55 -10.39
C ALA A 22 22.26 5.37 -9.13
N PRO A 23 22.85 6.59 -9.23
CA PRO A 23 23.14 7.40 -8.06
C PRO A 23 21.90 7.89 -7.29
N PHE A 24 20.72 7.89 -7.93
CA PHE A 24 19.47 8.39 -7.37
C PHE A 24 18.51 7.28 -6.97
N HIS A 25 18.86 6.02 -7.20
CA HIS A 25 17.96 4.88 -6.98
C HIS A 25 17.34 4.89 -5.58
N GLU A 26 18.17 5.08 -4.54
CA GLU A 26 17.71 5.16 -3.15
C GLU A 26 16.79 6.38 -2.94
N SER A 27 17.19 7.57 -3.39
CA SER A 27 16.38 8.80 -3.23
C SER A 27 15.02 8.72 -3.93
N LEU A 28 14.98 8.14 -5.14
CA LEU A 28 13.76 7.94 -5.92
C LEU A 28 12.76 7.01 -5.19
N LEU A 29 13.28 6.02 -4.44
CA LEU A 29 12.48 5.04 -3.71
C LEU A 29 12.41 5.30 -2.20
N ALA A 30 13.05 6.35 -1.67
CA ALA A 30 13.16 6.59 -0.23
C ALA A 30 11.80 6.64 0.49
N ASP A 31 10.77 7.13 -0.19
CA ASP A 31 9.41 7.23 0.37
C ASP A 31 8.63 5.91 0.33
N ALA A 32 9.11 4.91 -0.42
CA ALA A 32 8.51 3.59 -0.43
C ALA A 32 8.85 2.80 0.84
N GLY A 33 9.89 3.18 1.60
CA GLY A 33 10.30 2.48 2.82
C GLY A 33 10.70 1.03 2.58
N LEU A 34 11.40 0.75 1.48
CA LEU A 34 11.76 -0.61 1.07
C LEU A 34 12.76 -1.28 2.01
N ASP A 35 13.56 -0.52 2.76
CA ASP A 35 14.53 -1.06 3.71
C ASP A 35 13.87 -1.88 4.83
N ASN A 36 12.61 -1.53 5.17
CA ASN A 36 11.80 -2.21 6.17
C ASN A 36 10.74 -3.13 5.56
N PHE A 37 10.71 -3.26 4.24
CA PHE A 37 9.71 -4.07 3.54
C PHE A 37 10.11 -5.54 3.58
N LYS A 38 9.30 -6.36 4.27
CA LYS A 38 9.45 -7.82 4.29
C LYS A 38 8.65 -8.43 3.13
N PRO A 39 9.29 -9.01 2.10
CA PRO A 39 8.59 -9.61 0.97
C PRO A 39 7.60 -10.69 1.39
N GLU A 40 7.91 -11.43 2.46
CA GLU A 40 7.07 -12.49 3.04
C GLU A 40 5.78 -11.92 3.66
N ALA A 41 5.75 -10.62 3.97
CA ALA A 41 4.56 -9.92 4.44
C ALA A 41 3.60 -9.52 3.32
N TYR A 42 4.02 -9.59 2.05
CA TYR A 42 3.14 -9.32 0.93
C TYR A 42 2.27 -10.55 0.60
N PHE A 43 0.96 -10.35 0.48
CA PHE A 43 0.02 -11.40 0.08
C PHE A 43 -0.28 -11.30 -1.40
N GLU A 44 0.12 -12.33 -2.15
CA GLU A 44 0.13 -12.31 -3.62
C GLU A 44 -1.25 -12.59 -4.24
N ASN A 45 -2.13 -13.30 -3.50
CA ASN A 45 -3.42 -13.77 -3.99
C ASN A 45 -4.56 -12.74 -3.81
N SER A 46 -4.23 -11.48 -3.52
CA SER A 46 -5.22 -10.41 -3.52
C SER A 46 -5.75 -10.20 -4.93
N ASN A 47 -7.08 -10.15 -5.06
CA ASN A 47 -7.74 -9.96 -6.36
C ASN A 47 -7.99 -8.48 -6.66
N VAL A 48 -8.03 -8.16 -7.96
CA VAL A 48 -8.52 -6.89 -8.47
C VAL A 48 -9.60 -7.13 -9.53
N LYS A 49 -10.57 -6.22 -9.58
CA LYS A 49 -11.59 -6.15 -10.62
C LYS A 49 -11.25 -5.04 -11.61
N ASN A 50 -11.15 -5.35 -12.90
CA ASN A 50 -11.04 -4.33 -13.94
C ASN A 50 -12.39 -3.61 -14.08
N SER A 51 -12.43 -2.29 -13.95
CA SER A 51 -13.68 -1.52 -14.02
C SER A 51 -14.34 -1.54 -15.40
N ASN A 52 -13.56 -1.71 -16.47
CA ASN A 52 -14.07 -1.69 -17.84
C ASN A 52 -14.60 -3.06 -18.29
N SER A 53 -13.87 -4.15 -18.03
CA SER A 53 -14.29 -5.49 -18.45
C SER A 53 -15.09 -6.24 -17.38
N GLY A 54 -14.98 -5.83 -16.11
CA GLY A 54 -15.59 -6.54 -14.98
C GLY A 54 -14.80 -7.78 -14.53
N ASP A 55 -13.72 -8.15 -15.24
CA ASP A 55 -12.91 -9.32 -14.94
C ASP A 55 -12.24 -9.21 -13.57
N ILE A 56 -12.28 -10.32 -12.80
CA ILE A 56 -11.60 -10.46 -11.53
C ILE A 56 -10.41 -11.41 -11.71
N LYS A 57 -9.21 -10.95 -11.36
CA LYS A 57 -7.97 -11.73 -11.44
C LYS A 57 -7.04 -11.37 -10.28
N PRO A 58 -6.05 -12.22 -9.95
CA PRO A 58 -4.98 -11.86 -9.03
C PRO A 58 -4.28 -10.57 -9.47
N ILE A 59 -3.93 -9.72 -8.50
CA ILE A 59 -3.38 -8.38 -8.76
C ILE A 59 -2.09 -8.42 -9.59
N ARG A 60 -1.26 -9.46 -9.40
CA ARG A 60 -0.02 -9.66 -10.16
C ARG A 60 -0.25 -10.00 -11.63
N GLU A 61 -1.34 -10.69 -11.95
CA GLU A 61 -1.69 -10.98 -13.34
C GLU A 61 -2.29 -9.77 -14.03
N ALA A 62 -3.13 -9.03 -13.31
CA ALA A 62 -3.77 -7.83 -13.83
C ALA A 62 -2.78 -6.67 -14.02
N ILE A 63 -1.82 -6.53 -13.10
CA ILE A 63 -0.82 -5.46 -13.06
C ILE A 63 0.57 -6.11 -12.85
N PRO A 64 1.16 -6.72 -13.90
CA PRO A 64 2.45 -7.44 -13.77
C PRO A 64 3.66 -6.50 -13.67
N GLY A 65 3.47 -5.20 -13.85
CA GLY A 65 4.53 -4.20 -13.90
C GLY A 65 3.99 -2.81 -14.17
N PHE A 66 4.88 -1.82 -14.13
CA PHE A 66 4.59 -0.47 -14.57
C PHE A 66 4.48 -0.42 -16.10
N LYS A 67 3.25 -0.49 -16.63
CA LYS A 67 2.96 -0.38 -18.05
C LYS A 67 1.68 0.41 -18.31
N GLY A 68 1.81 1.56 -18.95
CA GLY A 68 0.75 2.51 -19.20
C GLY A 68 0.23 3.15 -17.92
N GLN A 69 -0.99 3.69 -17.99
CA GLN A 69 -1.60 4.42 -16.91
C GLN A 69 -2.62 3.57 -16.17
N ILE A 70 -2.48 3.50 -14.85
CA ILE A 70 -3.24 2.61 -13.99
C ILE A 70 -3.75 3.39 -12.79
N VAL A 71 -5.02 3.24 -12.48
CA VAL A 71 -5.60 3.64 -11.19
C VAL A 71 -5.91 2.39 -10.40
N LEU A 72 -5.23 2.21 -9.27
CA LEU A 72 -5.50 1.17 -8.28
C LEU A 72 -6.36 1.74 -7.15
N GLU A 73 -7.64 1.44 -7.19
CA GLU A 73 -8.60 1.84 -6.16
C GLU A 73 -8.85 0.70 -5.18
N GLY A 74 -9.11 0.99 -3.91
CA GLY A 74 -9.52 -0.03 -2.94
C GLY A 74 -9.68 0.54 -1.55
N ALA A 75 -10.54 -0.08 -0.73
CA ALA A 75 -10.76 0.33 0.65
C ALA A 75 -9.45 0.40 1.47
N SER A 76 -9.49 1.11 2.60
CA SER A 76 -8.36 1.12 3.55
C SER A 76 -8.00 -0.31 3.98
N GLY A 77 -6.72 -0.57 4.23
CA GLY A 77 -6.25 -1.88 4.69
C GLY A 77 -6.14 -3.01 3.65
N LEU A 78 -6.70 -2.87 2.44
CA LEU A 78 -6.63 -3.93 1.40
C LEU A 78 -5.23 -4.23 0.85
N GLY A 79 -4.21 -3.46 1.23
CA GLY A 79 -2.82 -3.73 0.84
C GLY A 79 -2.33 -3.01 -0.43
N LYS A 80 -3.00 -1.92 -0.85
CA LYS A 80 -2.56 -1.06 -1.98
C LYS A 80 -1.07 -0.68 -1.89
N THR A 81 -0.68 -0.04 -0.77
CA THR A 81 0.70 0.36 -0.50
C THR A 81 1.66 -0.84 -0.48
N MET A 82 1.25 -1.99 0.09
CA MET A 82 2.07 -3.20 0.11
C MET A 82 2.32 -3.74 -1.31
N PHE A 83 1.29 -3.73 -2.16
CA PHE A 83 1.44 -4.08 -3.57
C PHE A 83 2.37 -3.11 -4.31
N LEU A 84 2.22 -1.80 -4.12
CA LEU A 84 3.07 -0.82 -4.77
C LEU A 84 4.55 -0.95 -4.36
N ARG A 85 4.82 -1.18 -3.06
CA ARG A 85 6.17 -1.46 -2.55
C ARG A 85 6.74 -2.73 -3.16
N HIS A 86 5.96 -3.80 -3.20
CA HIS A 86 6.34 -5.04 -3.85
C HIS A 86 6.69 -4.83 -5.33
N LEU A 87 5.84 -4.08 -6.05
CA LEU A 87 6.03 -3.76 -7.47
C LEU A 87 7.30 -2.94 -7.70
N CYS A 88 7.60 -1.98 -6.82
CA CYS A 88 8.84 -1.20 -6.86
C CYS A 88 10.07 -2.08 -6.63
N GLN A 89 10.03 -2.97 -5.63
CA GLN A 89 11.14 -3.86 -5.28
C GLN A 89 11.47 -4.86 -6.40
N GLN A 90 10.45 -5.39 -7.10
CA GLN A 90 10.64 -6.34 -8.21
C GLN A 90 10.96 -5.67 -9.56
N SER A 91 10.82 -4.35 -9.65
CA SER A 91 11.00 -3.63 -10.91
C SER A 91 12.46 -3.53 -11.31
N LYS A 92 12.76 -3.92 -12.55
CA LYS A 92 14.07 -3.65 -13.18
C LYS A 92 14.12 -2.28 -13.87
N ARG A 93 13.05 -1.47 -13.76
CA ARG A 93 12.97 -0.13 -14.37
C ARG A 93 13.46 0.92 -13.37
N VAL A 94 13.72 2.12 -13.87
CA VAL A 94 13.84 3.28 -12.99
C VAL A 94 12.42 3.63 -12.54
N VAL A 95 12.16 3.55 -11.23
CA VAL A 95 10.85 3.84 -10.63
C VAL A 95 11.01 4.98 -9.65
N VAL A 96 10.05 5.90 -9.64
CA VAL A 96 9.94 6.93 -8.61
C VAL A 96 8.70 6.67 -7.78
N TYR A 97 8.87 6.55 -6.48
CA TYR A 97 7.78 6.43 -5.53
C TYR A 97 7.50 7.77 -4.87
N LEU A 98 6.24 8.21 -4.94
CA LEU A 98 5.79 9.49 -4.42
C LEU A 98 4.54 9.30 -3.55
N PRO A 99 4.56 9.70 -2.28
CA PRO A 99 3.34 10.00 -1.56
C PRO A 99 2.64 11.17 -2.26
N ALA A 100 1.33 11.07 -2.50
CA ALA A 100 0.55 12.14 -3.13
C ALA A 100 0.70 13.45 -2.35
N THR A 101 0.85 13.38 -1.02
CA THR A 101 1.09 14.51 -0.12
C THR A 101 2.34 15.34 -0.45
N LYS A 102 3.31 14.79 -1.19
CA LYS A 102 4.49 15.51 -1.66
C LYS A 102 4.30 16.20 -3.03
N CYS A 103 3.16 16.01 -3.67
CA CYS A 103 2.88 16.52 -5.02
C CYS A 103 2.09 17.84 -5.04
N ALA A 104 2.01 18.57 -3.92
CA ALA A 104 1.25 19.82 -3.83
C ALA A 104 1.74 20.91 -4.82
N ASP A 105 3.06 20.97 -5.02
CA ASP A 105 3.70 21.88 -5.98
C ASP A 105 3.70 21.32 -7.42
N GLY A 106 3.24 20.07 -7.61
CA GLY A 106 3.30 19.32 -8.85
C GLY A 106 4.15 18.05 -8.76
N VAL A 107 3.93 17.12 -9.69
CA VAL A 107 4.60 15.81 -9.72
C VAL A 107 6.05 15.95 -10.18
N ILE A 108 6.33 16.82 -11.15
CA ILE A 108 7.68 17.02 -11.70
C ILE A 108 8.58 17.59 -10.60
N GLU A 109 8.08 18.59 -9.89
CA GLU A 109 8.73 19.27 -8.78
C GLU A 109 9.04 18.27 -7.66
N ALA A 110 8.11 17.36 -7.35
CA ALA A 110 8.32 16.30 -6.37
C ALA A 110 9.43 15.32 -6.79
N ILE A 111 9.53 14.98 -8.08
CA ILE A 111 10.60 14.13 -8.62
C ILE A 111 11.94 14.89 -8.59
N GLN A 112 11.96 16.17 -8.99
CA GLN A 112 13.17 16.99 -8.98
C GLN A 112 13.76 17.14 -7.56
N LYS A 113 12.91 17.28 -6.54
CA LYS A 113 13.35 17.32 -5.13
C LYS A 113 14.10 16.04 -4.70
N LYS A 114 13.88 14.90 -5.38
CA LYS A 114 14.61 13.63 -5.16
C LYS A 114 15.91 13.52 -5.98
N LEU A 115 16.07 14.33 -7.02
CA LEU A 115 17.22 14.30 -7.91
C LEU A 115 18.27 15.33 -7.43
N HIS A 116 19.29 14.85 -6.72
CA HIS A 116 20.39 15.70 -6.25
C HIS A 116 21.39 16.00 -7.40
N GLY A 117 21.81 17.25 -7.57
CA GLY A 117 22.84 17.64 -8.53
C GLY A 117 22.34 18.41 -9.76
N GLU A 118 23.08 19.45 -10.13
CA GLU A 118 22.65 20.51 -11.07
C GLU A 118 22.36 20.03 -12.50
N LYS A 119 22.99 18.94 -12.97
CA LYS A 119 22.87 18.46 -14.35
C LYS A 119 21.61 17.65 -14.66
N ILE A 120 20.92 17.14 -13.63
CA ILE A 120 19.71 16.30 -13.77
C ILE A 120 18.45 17.08 -13.37
N GLN A 121 18.63 18.33 -12.90
CA GLN A 121 17.55 19.23 -12.54
C GLN A 121 16.92 19.96 -13.73
N ASP A 122 17.43 19.83 -14.96
CA ASP A 122 16.79 20.42 -16.15
C ASP A 122 15.36 19.85 -16.30
N PRO A 123 14.31 20.68 -16.08
CA PRO A 123 12.93 20.21 -16.15
C PRO A 123 12.61 19.61 -17.51
N LYS A 124 13.12 20.19 -18.61
CA LYS A 124 12.83 19.70 -19.97
C LYS A 124 13.40 18.31 -20.20
N PHE A 125 14.58 18.03 -19.66
CA PHE A 125 15.18 16.71 -19.73
C PHE A 125 14.35 15.66 -18.99
N LEU A 126 13.93 15.96 -17.76
CA LEU A 126 13.08 15.07 -16.97
C LEU A 126 11.73 14.81 -17.66
N GLN A 127 11.10 15.87 -18.20
CA GLN A 127 9.83 15.76 -18.94
C GLN A 127 9.95 14.80 -20.15
N ASN A 128 11.04 14.89 -20.91
CA ASN A 128 11.29 13.98 -22.04
C ASN A 128 11.45 12.51 -21.60
N LEU A 129 12.09 12.28 -20.45
CA LEU A 129 12.24 10.94 -19.89
C LEU A 129 10.91 10.36 -19.39
N ILE A 130 10.07 11.18 -18.77
CA ILE A 130 8.72 10.77 -18.33
C ILE A 130 7.85 10.47 -19.56
N TYR A 131 7.83 11.38 -20.55
CA TYR A 131 7.02 11.23 -21.76
C TYR A 131 7.39 9.98 -22.58
N SER A 132 8.67 9.62 -22.62
CA SER A 132 9.14 8.40 -23.29
C SER A 132 8.93 7.11 -22.49
N GLY A 133 8.32 7.19 -21.31
CA GLY A 133 8.15 6.05 -20.40
C GLY A 133 9.47 5.56 -19.80
N ALA A 134 10.55 6.34 -19.90
CA ALA A 134 11.86 5.92 -19.41
C ALA A 134 11.84 5.72 -17.88
N ILE A 135 11.04 6.53 -17.19
CA ILE A 135 10.84 6.51 -15.75
C ILE A 135 9.39 6.06 -15.48
N ALA A 136 9.23 5.04 -14.65
CA ALA A 136 7.93 4.67 -14.12
C ALA A 136 7.63 5.48 -12.86
N ILE A 137 6.38 5.90 -12.69
CA ILE A 137 5.94 6.74 -11.57
C ILE A 137 4.87 6.01 -10.78
N CYS A 138 5.05 5.97 -9.46
CA CYS A 138 4.13 5.39 -8.50
C CYS A 138 3.68 6.48 -7.54
N ILE A 139 2.39 6.84 -7.54
CA ILE A 139 1.82 7.83 -6.63
C ILE A 139 0.84 7.13 -5.69
N ASP A 140 1.11 7.18 -4.38
CA ASP A 140 0.29 6.53 -3.35
C ASP A 140 -0.49 7.54 -2.50
N GLY A 141 -1.70 7.18 -2.07
CA GLY A 141 -2.50 7.98 -1.14
C GLY A 141 -3.20 9.20 -1.77
N LEU A 142 -3.74 9.11 -2.99
CA LEU A 142 -4.42 10.25 -3.65
C LEU A 142 -5.62 10.79 -2.84
N ASN A 143 -6.26 9.95 -2.02
CA ASN A 143 -7.34 10.35 -1.12
C ASN A 143 -6.88 11.20 0.08
N GLU A 144 -5.57 11.34 0.32
CA GLU A 144 -4.99 12.05 1.47
C GLU A 144 -4.67 13.52 1.16
N VAL A 145 -4.91 13.98 -0.07
CA VAL A 145 -4.56 15.34 -0.52
C VAL A 145 -5.79 16.17 -0.89
N SER A 146 -5.59 17.48 -1.00
CA SER A 146 -6.63 18.42 -1.40
C SER A 146 -7.10 18.19 -2.84
N ALA A 147 -8.29 18.70 -3.18
CA ALA A 147 -8.81 18.63 -4.55
C ALA A 147 -7.87 19.30 -5.58
N ASP A 148 -7.20 20.40 -5.21
CA ASP A 148 -6.21 21.08 -6.04
C ASP A 148 -5.00 20.18 -6.36
N THR A 149 -4.43 19.53 -5.34
CA THR A 149 -3.31 18.60 -5.54
C THR A 149 -3.74 17.39 -6.37
N ARG A 150 -4.95 16.87 -6.17
CA ARG A 150 -5.50 15.80 -7.03
C ARG A 150 -5.61 16.26 -8.48
N ALA A 151 -6.13 17.47 -8.73
CA ALA A 151 -6.26 18.01 -10.07
C ALA A 151 -4.90 18.12 -10.77
N LYS A 152 -3.87 18.61 -10.08
CA LYS A 152 -2.49 18.65 -10.61
C LYS A 152 -1.93 17.28 -10.96
N ILE A 153 -2.19 16.26 -10.12
CA ILE A 153 -1.77 14.87 -10.39
C ILE A 153 -2.52 14.29 -11.60
N VAL A 154 -3.82 14.57 -11.72
CA VAL A 154 -4.64 14.14 -12.86
C VAL A 154 -4.15 14.80 -14.14
N GLU A 155 -4.02 16.12 -14.15
CA GLU A 155 -3.51 16.90 -15.29
C GLU A 155 -2.13 16.42 -15.72
N PHE A 156 -1.21 16.19 -14.76
CA PHE A 156 0.08 15.57 -15.04
C PHE A 156 -0.09 14.23 -15.74
N THR A 157 -0.94 13.35 -15.20
CA THR A 157 -1.16 12.02 -15.78
C THR A 157 -1.69 12.14 -17.21
N GLU A 158 -2.67 13.00 -17.47
CA GLU A 158 -3.21 13.20 -18.82
C GLU A 158 -2.17 13.77 -19.81
N ASN A 159 -1.34 14.73 -19.37
CA ASN A 159 -0.27 15.29 -20.18
C ASN A 159 0.80 14.24 -20.55
N TYR A 160 1.07 13.28 -19.66
CA TYR A 160 2.00 12.17 -19.89
C TYR A 160 1.26 10.86 -20.21
N PHE A 161 0.29 10.90 -21.13
CA PHE A 161 -0.56 9.75 -21.52
C PHE A 161 0.20 8.49 -22.01
N LYS A 162 1.45 8.64 -22.46
CA LYS A 162 2.34 7.52 -22.84
C LYS A 162 3.25 7.01 -21.71
N GLY A 163 3.23 7.70 -20.57
CA GLY A 163 4.02 7.37 -19.40
C GLY A 163 3.52 6.12 -18.68
N ASP A 164 4.43 5.46 -17.97
CA ASP A 164 4.11 4.34 -17.09
C ASP A 164 3.82 4.87 -15.68
N ILE A 165 2.55 5.10 -15.37
CA ILE A 165 2.09 5.78 -14.16
C ILE A 165 1.05 4.93 -13.43
N ILE A 166 1.27 4.68 -12.14
CA ILE A 166 0.30 4.02 -11.26
C ILE A 166 -0.11 5.00 -10.16
N LEU A 167 -1.42 5.24 -10.03
CA LEU A 167 -2.04 6.02 -8.98
C LEU A 167 -2.77 5.08 -8.03
N ALA A 168 -2.52 5.15 -6.73
CA ALA A 168 -3.29 4.41 -5.72
C ALA A 168 -4.17 5.34 -4.89
N THR A 169 -5.42 4.92 -4.67
CA THR A 169 -6.41 5.71 -3.93
C THR A 169 -7.43 4.83 -3.21
N GLN A 170 -8.09 5.42 -2.21
CA GLN A 170 -9.36 4.91 -1.71
C GLN A 170 -10.53 5.35 -2.61
N PRO A 171 -11.68 4.64 -2.56
CA PRO A 171 -12.88 5.08 -3.26
C PRO A 171 -13.29 6.49 -2.82
N MET A 172 -13.46 7.38 -3.78
CA MET A 172 -13.90 8.76 -3.57
C MET A 172 -14.59 9.28 -4.83
N GLU A 173 -15.29 10.40 -4.73
CA GLU A 173 -15.81 11.11 -5.90
C GLU A 173 -14.72 12.02 -6.48
N TRP A 174 -14.28 11.71 -7.70
CA TRP A 174 -13.28 12.49 -8.43
C TRP A 174 -13.29 12.15 -9.92
N ILE A 175 -12.71 13.04 -10.72
CA ILE A 175 -12.48 12.82 -12.14
C ILE A 175 -11.09 12.18 -12.27
N HIS A 176 -11.07 10.93 -12.74
CA HIS A 176 -9.85 10.17 -12.97
C HIS A 176 -9.36 10.37 -14.42
N PRO A 177 -8.05 10.18 -14.69
CA PRO A 177 -7.51 10.36 -16.04
C PRO A 177 -8.20 9.42 -17.03
N ALA A 178 -8.73 9.97 -18.13
CA ALA A 178 -9.58 9.23 -19.07
C ALA A 178 -8.87 8.03 -19.75
N THR A 179 -7.56 8.12 -19.89
CA THR A 179 -6.71 7.09 -20.51
C THR A 179 -6.26 6.00 -19.55
N ALA A 180 -6.51 6.14 -18.24
CA ALA A 180 -6.03 5.21 -17.24
C ALA A 180 -6.94 3.98 -17.10
N LYS A 181 -6.33 2.80 -17.00
CA LYS A 181 -7.04 1.57 -16.66
C LYS A 181 -7.33 1.55 -15.17
N LYS A 182 -8.61 1.48 -14.81
CA LYS A 182 -9.03 1.39 -13.42
C LYS A 182 -9.15 -0.06 -12.96
N TYR A 183 -8.44 -0.39 -11.89
CA TYR A 183 -8.51 -1.66 -11.19
C TYR A 183 -8.94 -1.42 -9.74
N VAL A 184 -9.93 -2.17 -9.28
CA VAL A 184 -10.47 -2.07 -7.92
C VAL A 184 -10.02 -3.29 -7.13
N MET A 185 -9.17 -3.13 -6.12
CA MET A 185 -8.83 -4.19 -5.17
C MET A 185 -10.08 -4.71 -4.49
N GLN A 186 -10.24 -6.03 -4.53
CA GLN A 186 -11.34 -6.72 -3.91
C GLN A 186 -10.96 -7.10 -2.48
N PRO A 187 -11.91 -7.08 -1.53
CA PRO A 187 -11.74 -7.72 -0.24
C PRO A 187 -11.41 -9.21 -0.42
N LEU A 188 -10.73 -9.81 0.57
CA LEU A 188 -10.40 -11.23 0.53
C LEU A 188 -11.69 -12.08 0.57
N GLY A 189 -11.77 -13.02 -0.36
CA GLY A 189 -12.81 -14.06 -0.33
C GLY A 189 -12.53 -15.07 0.77
N ARG A 190 -13.54 -15.90 1.10
CA ARG A 190 -13.45 -16.93 2.15
C ARG A 190 -12.21 -17.82 2.03
N SER A 191 -11.94 -18.35 0.85
CA SER A 191 -10.76 -19.18 0.59
C SER A 191 -9.45 -18.44 0.89
N HIS A 192 -9.35 -17.17 0.51
CA HIS A 192 -8.12 -16.38 0.69
C HIS A 192 -7.88 -15.94 2.12
N ILE A 193 -8.89 -15.93 3.00
CA ILE A 193 -8.72 -15.56 4.41
C ILE A 193 -7.81 -16.57 5.12
N GLN A 194 -8.08 -17.86 4.94
CA GLN A 194 -7.25 -18.91 5.53
C GLN A 194 -5.84 -18.86 4.95
N ASP A 195 -5.71 -18.77 3.62
CA ASP A 195 -4.42 -18.63 2.96
C ASP A 195 -3.62 -17.43 3.49
N PHE A 196 -4.30 -16.30 3.74
CA PHE A 196 -3.67 -15.12 4.30
C PHE A 196 -3.14 -15.39 5.71
N LEU A 197 -3.94 -15.95 6.61
CA LEU A 197 -3.49 -16.27 7.97
C LEU A 197 -2.31 -17.24 7.95
N LEU A 198 -2.40 -18.30 7.18
CA LEU A 198 -1.32 -19.29 7.04
C LEU A 198 -0.04 -18.66 6.45
N SER A 199 -0.16 -17.72 5.51
CA SER A 199 0.99 -17.00 4.96
C SER A 199 1.76 -16.19 6.01
N ARG A 200 1.12 -15.82 7.14
CA ARG A 200 1.79 -15.10 8.24
C ARG A 200 2.71 -15.98 9.07
N LYS A 201 2.65 -17.32 8.95
CA LYS A 201 3.46 -18.29 9.73
C LYS A 201 4.96 -17.96 9.71
N THR A 202 5.47 -17.51 8.58
CA THR A 202 6.90 -17.15 8.39
C THR A 202 7.29 -15.86 9.10
N LEU A 203 6.32 -15.02 9.46
CA LEU A 203 6.51 -13.73 10.13
C LEU A 203 6.34 -13.82 11.64
N ILE A 204 5.93 -14.99 12.16
CA ILE A 204 5.72 -15.20 13.59
C ILE A 204 7.07 -15.15 14.31
N PRO A 205 7.26 -14.23 15.28
CA PRO A 205 8.51 -14.11 16.01
C PRO A 205 8.89 -15.39 16.76
N GLU A 206 10.19 -15.56 17.05
CA GLU A 206 10.66 -16.77 17.70
C GLU A 206 10.11 -16.99 19.10
N TYR A 207 9.85 -15.88 19.80
CA TYR A 207 9.32 -15.83 21.16
C TYR A 207 7.79 -16.00 21.24
N ALA A 208 7.09 -16.15 20.12
CA ALA A 208 5.63 -16.29 20.14
C ALA A 208 5.19 -17.60 20.82
N THR A 209 4.11 -17.53 21.59
CA THR A 209 3.56 -18.66 22.36
C THR A 209 3.12 -19.81 21.44
N VAL A 210 2.48 -19.50 20.31
CA VAL A 210 1.92 -20.48 19.38
C VAL A 210 2.62 -20.35 18.03
N ARG A 211 3.21 -21.46 17.55
CA ARG A 211 4.04 -21.50 16.33
C ARG A 211 3.85 -22.82 15.58
N GLY A 212 4.38 -22.88 14.36
CA GLY A 212 4.40 -24.12 13.58
C GLY A 212 2.99 -24.65 13.32
N GLU A 213 2.79 -25.96 13.46
CA GLU A 213 1.49 -26.62 13.31
C GLU A 213 0.44 -26.14 14.34
N ALA A 214 0.88 -25.78 15.55
CA ALA A 214 -0.04 -25.28 16.58
C ALA A 214 -0.69 -23.94 16.15
N TYR A 215 0.04 -23.11 15.41
CA TYR A 215 -0.50 -21.87 14.85
C TYR A 215 -1.52 -22.13 13.75
N GLU A 216 -1.25 -23.10 12.87
CA GLU A 216 -2.18 -23.50 11.80
C GLU A 216 -3.49 -24.01 12.40
N GLN A 217 -3.40 -24.88 13.41
CA GLN A 217 -4.57 -25.38 14.15
C GLN A 217 -5.33 -24.25 14.85
N SER A 218 -4.63 -23.27 15.43
CA SER A 218 -5.25 -22.08 16.04
C SER A 218 -6.03 -21.27 15.01
N CYS A 219 -5.46 -21.05 13.82
CA CYS A 219 -6.14 -20.37 12.72
C CYS A 219 -7.39 -21.12 12.25
N SER A 220 -7.29 -22.43 12.02
CA SER A 220 -8.43 -23.26 11.60
C SER A 220 -9.55 -23.23 12.63
N ARG A 221 -9.23 -23.45 13.91
CA ARG A 221 -10.22 -23.42 15.01
C ARG A 221 -10.90 -22.06 15.12
N TYR A 222 -10.13 -20.98 14.99
CA TYR A 222 -10.66 -19.62 15.03
C TYR A 222 -11.65 -19.36 13.88
N LEU A 223 -11.30 -19.75 12.65
CA LEU A 223 -12.17 -19.57 11.50
C LEU A 223 -13.43 -20.45 11.60
N GLU A 224 -13.32 -21.69 12.07
CA GLU A 224 -14.47 -22.57 12.32
C GLU A 224 -15.44 -21.98 13.34
N GLN A 225 -14.91 -21.34 14.39
CA GLN A 225 -15.73 -20.70 15.42
C GLN A 225 -16.43 -19.44 14.91
N ILE A 226 -15.72 -18.59 14.17
CA ILE A 226 -16.18 -17.26 13.75
C ILE A 226 -17.03 -17.29 12.47
N LEU A 227 -16.84 -18.29 11.61
CA LEU A 227 -17.62 -18.48 10.39
C LEU A 227 -18.62 -19.64 10.53
N ASN A 228 -19.04 -19.94 11.76
CA ASN A 228 -19.96 -21.04 12.05
C ASN A 228 -21.35 -20.76 11.47
N GLU A 229 -21.82 -21.64 10.58
CA GLU A 229 -23.12 -21.54 9.92
C GLU A 229 -24.33 -21.56 10.85
N GLN A 230 -24.14 -21.90 12.13
CA GLN A 230 -25.18 -21.82 13.17
C GLN A 230 -25.47 -20.38 13.64
N GLN A 231 -24.58 -19.42 13.33
CA GLN A 231 -24.78 -18.01 13.65
C GLN A 231 -25.82 -17.37 12.72
N THR A 232 -26.32 -16.21 13.10
CA THR A 232 -27.23 -15.47 12.22
C THR A 232 -26.49 -15.01 10.95
N LEU A 233 -27.22 -14.88 9.85
CA LEU A 233 -26.65 -14.41 8.58
C LEU A 233 -25.98 -13.03 8.73
N GLU A 234 -26.55 -12.15 9.57
CA GLU A 234 -26.02 -10.82 9.83
C GLU A 234 -24.66 -10.85 10.56
N GLU A 235 -24.52 -11.71 11.57
CA GLU A 235 -23.26 -11.91 12.29
C GLU A 235 -22.18 -12.49 11.38
N LEU A 236 -22.55 -13.49 10.55
CA LEU A 236 -21.64 -14.08 9.57
C LEU A 236 -21.15 -13.07 8.53
N GLU A 237 -22.05 -12.22 8.03
CA GLU A 237 -21.67 -11.15 7.11
C GLU A 237 -20.78 -10.11 7.78
N ALA A 238 -21.07 -9.72 9.01
CA ALA A 238 -20.25 -8.78 9.77
C ALA A 238 -18.84 -9.33 10.00
N ALA A 239 -18.74 -10.60 10.42
CA ALA A 239 -17.46 -11.29 10.62
C ALA A 239 -16.68 -11.38 9.30
N GLN A 240 -17.34 -11.78 8.22
CA GLN A 240 -16.74 -11.88 6.89
C GLN A 240 -16.20 -10.53 6.40
N ARG A 241 -16.92 -9.42 6.64
CA ARG A 241 -16.47 -8.08 6.24
C ARG A 241 -15.17 -7.70 6.93
N ILE A 242 -15.03 -7.98 8.23
CA ILE A 242 -13.81 -7.68 8.98
C ILE A 242 -12.66 -8.58 8.52
N LEU A 243 -12.91 -9.90 8.44
CA LEU A 243 -11.90 -10.87 8.01
C LEU A 243 -11.48 -10.67 6.53
N SER A 244 -12.29 -10.01 5.71
CA SER A 244 -11.92 -9.73 4.32
C SER A 244 -10.83 -8.66 4.17
N ASN A 245 -10.47 -7.95 5.25
CA ASN A 245 -9.45 -6.92 5.25
C ASN A 245 -8.08 -7.48 5.72
N PRO A 246 -7.05 -7.53 4.85
CA PRO A 246 -5.69 -7.96 5.19
C PRO A 246 -5.08 -7.24 6.41
N MET A 247 -5.39 -5.96 6.60
CA MET A 247 -4.87 -5.20 7.75
C MET A 247 -5.42 -5.74 9.07
N ASP A 248 -6.73 -6.00 9.14
CA ASP A 248 -7.38 -6.57 10.31
C ASP A 248 -6.93 -8.03 10.52
N LEU A 249 -6.78 -8.81 9.45
CA LEU A 249 -6.24 -10.18 9.54
C LEU A 249 -4.80 -10.23 10.05
N THR A 250 -3.98 -9.21 9.78
CA THR A 250 -2.61 -9.15 10.31
C THR A 250 -2.63 -9.01 11.84
N VAL A 251 -3.57 -8.23 12.37
CA VAL A 251 -3.78 -8.10 13.82
C VAL A 251 -4.24 -9.44 14.39
N ILE A 252 -5.26 -10.06 13.78
CA ILE A 252 -5.77 -11.38 14.20
C ILE A 252 -4.65 -12.43 14.20
N ALA A 253 -3.86 -12.50 13.14
CA ALA A 253 -2.72 -13.41 13.04
C ALA A 253 -1.73 -13.23 14.20
N SER A 254 -1.43 -11.98 14.57
CA SER A 254 -0.54 -11.68 15.70
C SER A 254 -1.13 -12.12 17.05
N MET A 255 -2.45 -11.93 17.24
CA MET A 255 -3.14 -12.34 18.46
C MET A 255 -3.18 -13.86 18.61
N LEU A 256 -3.48 -14.58 17.53
CA LEU A 256 -3.49 -16.04 17.52
C LEU A 256 -2.10 -16.62 17.81
N ALA A 257 -1.03 -16.00 17.31
CA ALA A 257 0.35 -16.39 17.63
C ALA A 257 0.71 -16.14 19.10
N ALA A 258 0.06 -15.17 19.76
CA ALA A 258 0.21 -14.87 21.17
C ALA A 258 -0.75 -15.67 22.08
N ASP A 259 -1.46 -16.67 21.56
CA ASP A 259 -2.50 -17.44 22.25
C ASP A 259 -3.65 -16.59 22.82
N LYS A 260 -3.91 -15.42 22.22
CA LYS A 260 -5.01 -14.53 22.60
C LYS A 260 -6.22 -14.79 21.69
N GLN A 261 -7.44 -14.74 22.26
CA GLN A 261 -8.66 -14.82 21.46
C GLN A 261 -9.02 -13.46 20.83
N PRO A 262 -9.05 -13.35 19.49
CA PRO A 262 -9.44 -12.12 18.81
C PRO A 262 -10.95 -11.87 18.93
N ASP A 263 -11.33 -10.69 19.37
CA ASP A 263 -12.72 -10.19 19.37
C ASP A 263 -12.87 -9.20 18.20
N LEU A 264 -13.62 -9.61 17.17
CA LEU A 264 -13.81 -8.84 15.94
C LEU A 264 -14.35 -7.42 16.18
N LEU A 265 -15.20 -7.22 17.19
CA LEU A 265 -15.80 -5.92 17.48
C LEU A 265 -14.86 -4.99 18.24
N ARG A 266 -13.84 -5.56 18.88
CA ARG A 266 -12.89 -4.84 19.74
C ARG A 266 -11.44 -5.00 19.29
N LEU A 267 -11.20 -5.42 18.04
CA LEU A 267 -9.84 -5.70 17.53
C LEU A 267 -8.87 -4.54 17.75
N GLN A 268 -9.29 -3.31 17.46
CA GLN A 268 -8.42 -2.14 17.63
C GLN A 268 -8.07 -1.88 19.09
N GLU A 269 -9.04 -2.03 20.00
CA GLU A 269 -8.82 -1.89 21.44
C GLU A 269 -7.88 -2.99 21.96
N GLN A 270 -8.09 -4.23 21.52
CA GLN A 270 -7.26 -5.37 21.89
C GLN A 270 -5.82 -5.21 21.38
N GLN A 271 -5.65 -4.78 20.13
CA GLN A 271 -4.33 -4.49 19.56
C GLN A 271 -3.61 -3.41 20.38
N TYR A 272 -4.31 -2.32 20.69
CA TYR A 272 -3.74 -1.24 21.49
C TYR A 272 -3.29 -1.72 22.88
N LYS A 273 -4.11 -2.54 23.53
CA LYS A 273 -3.78 -3.13 24.83
C LYS A 273 -2.50 -3.98 24.74
N VAL A 274 -2.40 -4.85 23.74
CA VAL A 274 -1.20 -5.69 23.51
C VAL A 274 0.04 -4.82 23.27
N MET A 275 -0.05 -3.79 22.43
CA MET A 275 1.06 -2.88 22.17
C MET A 275 1.51 -2.13 23.42
N THR A 276 0.57 -1.72 24.27
CA THR A 276 0.85 -1.01 25.52
C THR A 276 1.55 -1.92 26.52
N GLU A 277 1.07 -3.16 26.69
CA GLU A 277 1.68 -4.19 27.53
C GLU A 277 3.13 -4.48 27.09
N GLU A 278 3.35 -4.75 25.79
CA GLU A 278 4.70 -5.01 25.26
C GLU A 278 5.63 -3.82 25.42
N TYR A 279 5.13 -2.60 25.24
CA TYR A 279 5.94 -1.39 25.38
C TYR A 279 6.39 -1.20 26.84
N GLN A 280 5.47 -1.37 27.79
CA GLN A 280 5.78 -1.29 29.22
C GLN A 280 6.82 -2.33 29.63
N GLU A 281 6.69 -3.57 29.16
CA GLU A 281 7.68 -4.63 29.43
C GLU A 281 9.07 -4.28 28.88
N LYS A 282 9.13 -3.77 27.64
CA LYS A 282 10.41 -3.44 26.98
C LYS A 282 11.05 -2.14 27.45
N HIS A 283 10.27 -1.19 27.99
CA HIS A 283 10.73 0.14 28.39
C HIS A 283 10.62 0.38 29.90
N LEU A 284 10.81 -0.66 30.72
CA LEU A 284 10.91 -0.55 32.19
C LEU A 284 9.68 0.14 32.83
N GLY A 285 8.48 -0.18 32.35
CA GLY A 285 7.23 0.34 32.89
C GLY A 285 6.84 1.75 32.42
N GLN A 286 7.52 2.32 31.42
CA GLN A 286 7.10 3.58 30.82
C GLN A 286 5.74 3.45 30.14
N GLU A 287 4.88 4.45 30.34
CA GLU A 287 3.60 4.53 29.64
C GLU A 287 3.79 4.67 28.13
N PHE A 288 2.95 3.98 27.37
CA PHE A 288 2.94 4.08 25.92
C PHE A 288 2.59 5.51 25.49
N PRO A 289 3.39 6.17 24.62
CA PRO A 289 3.22 7.58 24.28
C PRO A 289 2.03 7.79 23.33
N LEU A 290 0.83 7.80 23.91
CA LEU A 290 -0.46 7.92 23.22
C LEU A 290 -0.57 9.17 22.35
N ASP A 291 -0.12 10.31 22.83
CA ASP A 291 -0.27 11.58 22.12
C ASP A 291 0.64 11.66 20.89
N SER A 292 1.84 11.08 20.97
CA SER A 292 2.76 10.97 19.84
C SER A 292 2.23 9.99 18.79
N PHE A 293 1.63 8.87 19.23
CA PHE A 293 1.02 7.87 18.36
C PHE A 293 -0.24 8.38 17.67
N ARG A 294 -1.13 9.09 18.40
CA ARG A 294 -2.35 9.72 17.84
C ARG A 294 -2.02 10.78 16.80
N LYS A 295 -0.97 11.59 17.00
CA LYS A 295 -0.51 12.58 16.02
C LYS A 295 0.04 11.95 14.74
N GLN A 296 0.55 10.72 14.81
CA GLN A 296 0.96 9.95 13.63
C GLN A 296 -0.23 9.22 12.97
N SER A 297 -1.20 8.70 13.73
CA SER A 297 -2.34 7.96 13.16
C SER A 297 -3.43 8.86 12.57
N THR A 298 -3.59 10.11 13.03
CA THR A 298 -4.46 11.11 12.37
C THR A 298 -4.02 11.44 10.94
N ARG A 299 -2.78 11.09 10.57
CA ARG A 299 -2.27 11.19 9.20
C ARG A 299 -2.65 9.98 8.33
N CYS A 300 -3.16 8.89 8.91
CA CYS A 300 -3.46 7.64 8.21
C CYS A 300 -4.93 7.17 8.29
N ASP A 301 -5.80 7.68 9.16
CA ASP A 301 -7.24 7.33 9.05
C ASP A 301 -8.19 8.32 9.71
N LEU A 302 -9.17 8.81 8.93
CA LEU A 302 -10.17 9.82 9.33
C LEU A 302 -11.38 9.22 10.07
N ARG A 303 -11.29 7.97 10.54
CA ARG A 303 -12.42 7.25 11.16
C ARG A 303 -12.50 7.39 12.70
N MET A 304 -11.46 7.92 13.33
CA MET A 304 -11.36 8.01 14.81
C MET A 304 -12.15 9.16 15.47
N ARG A 305 -12.74 10.10 14.71
CA ARG A 305 -13.44 11.24 15.35
C ARG A 305 -14.79 10.89 15.96
N LEU A 306 -15.44 9.80 15.56
CA LEU A 306 -16.82 9.50 16.00
C LEU A 306 -16.93 8.53 17.18
N LEU A 307 -15.90 7.74 17.48
CA LEU A 307 -15.96 6.78 18.59
C LEU A 307 -15.39 7.32 19.91
N CYS A 308 -14.41 8.24 19.87
CA CYS A 308 -13.87 8.86 21.10
C CYS A 308 -14.72 10.00 21.68
N GLN A 309 -15.75 10.50 20.98
CA GLN A 309 -16.63 11.55 21.53
C GLN A 309 -17.79 11.03 22.39
N LYS A 310 -18.02 9.70 22.46
CA LYS A 310 -19.15 9.14 23.23
C LYS A 310 -18.84 8.71 24.67
N HIS A 311 -17.60 8.87 25.15
CA HIS A 311 -17.23 8.58 26.54
C HIS A 311 -16.59 9.76 27.28
N SER A 312 -17.09 10.97 27.00
CA SER A 312 -16.90 12.10 27.89
C SER A 312 -18.23 12.82 28.05
N PHE A 313 -19.15 12.16 28.76
CA PHE A 313 -20.07 12.70 29.77
C PHE A 313 -20.71 11.52 30.51
#